data_AF-A0A7S0IHD3-F1
#
_entry.id   AF-A0A7S0IHD3-F1
#
_cell.length_a   1.000
_cell.length_b   1.000
_cell.length_c   1.000
_cell.angle_alpha   90.00
_cell.angle_beta   90.00
_cell.angle_gamma   90.00
#
_symmetry.space_group_name_H-M   'P 1'
#
loop_
_entity.id
_entity.type
_entity.pdbx_description
1 polymer ?
#
loop_
_entity_poly.entity_id
_entity_poly.type
_entity_poly.pdbx_seq_one_letter_code
_entity_poly.pdbx_strand_id
1 'polypeptide(L)'
;APRVVKPSKKRGRPAVEPCPHGVRPRSRCGTCSGCPHGRRQRQCVDCGGAAICVHRRVKYTCVDCGGASVCEHGRQRYACKECGGASICVHARKRSQCVECGGVGICEHGAMRHKCKECGLGAPCVHGVERRNCETCGVIRGACQHGVKRYFCVICGGKGVCEHGLERRQCDACERARGAKCEHGRRRYFCKECGGAGICVHGRQKSTCKQCGGTGICEHGRHRHHCKECGAAKVLKQLTGAD
;
A
#
# COMPACT_ATOMS: atom_id res chain seq x y z
N ALA A 1 14.26 48.79 20.46
CA ALA A 1 14.91 47.56 20.97
C ALA A 1 14.47 46.37 20.14
N PRO A 2 15.37 45.59 19.52
CA PRO A 2 14.98 44.40 18.76
C PRO A 2 14.48 43.29 19.70
N ARG A 3 13.37 42.63 19.32
CA ARG A 3 12.82 41.49 20.06
C ARG A 3 13.76 40.30 19.92
N VAL A 4 14.42 39.91 21.01
CA VAL A 4 15.22 38.69 21.09
C VAL A 4 14.28 37.47 20.98
N VAL A 5 14.28 36.82 19.82
CA VAL A 5 13.56 35.55 19.61
C VAL A 5 14.31 34.45 20.35
N LYS A 6 13.79 34.03 21.51
CA LYS A 6 14.36 32.90 22.27
C LYS A 6 14.20 31.61 21.44
N PRO A 7 15.27 30.80 21.26
CA PRO A 7 15.17 29.56 20.50
C PRO A 7 14.25 28.57 21.22
N SER A 8 13.18 28.16 20.52
CA SER A 8 12.26 27.13 20.98
C SER A 8 13.02 25.80 21.13
N LYS A 9 13.33 25.39 22.36
CA LYS A 9 13.87 24.05 22.66
C LYS A 9 12.87 23.01 22.15
N LYS A 10 13.10 22.45 20.97
CA LYS A 10 12.32 21.32 20.43
C LYS A 10 12.56 20.13 21.37
N ARG A 11 11.66 19.91 22.33
CA ARG A 11 11.69 18.72 23.18
C ARG A 11 11.59 17.50 22.25
N GLY A 12 12.68 16.74 22.13
CA GLY A 12 12.70 15.51 21.34
C GLY A 12 11.60 14.57 21.84
N ARG A 13 10.87 13.95 20.92
CA ARG A 13 9.83 12.98 21.28
C ARG A 13 10.54 11.77 21.93
N PRO A 14 10.13 11.32 23.14
CA PRO A 14 10.80 10.20 23.79
C PRO A 14 10.82 8.98 22.88
N ALA A 15 11.94 8.24 22.89
CA ALA A 15 12.11 7.03 22.10
C ALA A 15 11.11 5.97 22.58
N VAL A 16 9.97 5.88 21.90
CA VAL A 16 8.97 4.84 22.19
C VAL A 16 9.52 3.52 21.66
N GLU A 17 9.77 2.57 22.55
CA GLU A 17 10.19 1.20 22.25
C GLU A 17 9.21 0.52 21.25
N PRO A 18 9.70 -0.33 20.32
CA PRO A 18 8.84 -1.11 19.45
C PRO A 18 7.91 -2.01 20.26
N CYS A 19 6.70 -2.27 19.76
CA CYS A 19 5.86 -3.29 20.38
C CYS A 19 6.52 -4.69 20.22
N PRO A 20 6.08 -5.73 20.96
CA PRO A 20 6.60 -7.10 20.79
C PRO A 20 6.45 -7.66 19.37
N HIS A 21 5.66 -7.02 18.51
CA HIS A 21 5.51 -7.35 17.10
C HIS A 21 6.45 -6.54 16.17
N GLY A 22 7.43 -5.81 16.72
CA GLY A 22 8.43 -5.05 15.98
C GLY A 22 7.91 -3.78 15.29
N VAL A 23 6.68 -3.34 15.58
CA VAL A 23 6.08 -2.16 14.94
C VAL A 23 6.19 -0.93 15.83
N ARG A 24 6.67 0.18 15.25
CA ARG A 24 6.82 1.47 15.92
C ARG A 24 6.10 2.59 15.15
N PRO A 25 5.23 3.38 15.80
CA PRO A 25 4.71 3.25 17.17
C PRO A 25 3.72 2.07 17.34
N ARG A 26 3.51 1.59 18.58
CA ARG A 26 2.58 0.49 18.93
C ARG A 26 1.17 0.68 18.35
N SER A 27 0.72 1.92 18.18
CA SER A 27 -0.59 2.27 17.58
C SER A 27 -0.72 1.95 16.08
N ARG A 28 0.38 1.63 15.38
CA ARG A 28 0.37 1.13 13.99
C ARG A 28 0.38 -0.39 13.91
N CYS A 29 0.59 -1.08 15.02
CA CYS A 29 0.61 -2.54 15.06
C CYS A 29 -0.82 -3.08 14.92
N GLY A 30 -1.11 -3.80 13.84
CA GLY A 30 -2.43 -4.39 13.60
C GLY A 30 -2.88 -5.32 14.73
N THR A 31 -1.95 -6.05 15.36
CA THR A 31 -2.24 -6.94 16.49
C THR A 31 -2.50 -6.18 17.79
N CYS A 32 -1.69 -5.16 18.11
CA CYS A 32 -1.87 -4.40 19.36
C CYS A 32 -2.98 -3.35 19.30
N SER A 33 -3.33 -2.86 18.10
CA SER A 33 -4.29 -1.78 17.91
C SER A 33 -5.54 -2.20 17.14
N GLY A 34 -5.61 -3.46 16.72
CA GLY A 34 -6.76 -4.06 16.06
C GLY A 34 -7.74 -4.65 17.06
N CYS A 35 -8.97 -4.88 16.60
CA CYS A 35 -10.00 -5.65 17.29
C CYS A 35 -10.25 -6.98 16.55
N PRO A 36 -10.96 -7.95 17.15
CA PRO A 36 -11.34 -9.20 16.48
C PRO A 36 -12.14 -8.98 15.18
N HIS A 37 -12.79 -7.82 15.01
CA HIS A 37 -13.50 -7.44 13.78
C HIS A 37 -12.60 -6.93 12.64
N GLY A 38 -11.27 -7.04 12.77
CA GLY A 38 -10.31 -6.62 11.73
C GLY A 38 -10.19 -5.11 11.54
N ARG A 39 -10.77 -4.30 12.43
CA ARG A 39 -10.68 -2.83 12.44
C ARG A 39 -9.72 -2.37 13.53
N ARG A 40 -9.30 -1.10 13.48
CA ARG A 40 -8.59 -0.50 14.62
C ARG A 40 -9.54 -0.39 15.80
N GLN A 41 -9.15 -0.86 16.98
CA GLN A 41 -9.99 -0.92 18.19
C GLN A 41 -10.67 0.42 18.50
N ARG A 42 -9.91 1.53 18.42
CA ARG A 42 -10.45 2.88 18.64
C ARG A 42 -11.52 3.33 17.63
N GLN A 43 -11.60 2.70 16.45
CA GLN A 43 -12.49 3.04 15.32
C GLN A 43 -13.52 1.92 15.03
N CYS A 44 -13.61 0.89 15.87
CA CYS A 44 -14.58 -0.18 15.68
C CYS A 44 -15.91 0.21 16.34
N VAL A 45 -16.98 0.20 15.55
CA VAL A 45 -18.34 0.50 16.02
C VAL A 45 -18.82 -0.59 16.98
N ASP A 46 -18.59 -1.85 16.63
CA ASP A 46 -19.05 -3.00 17.39
C ASP A 46 -18.30 -3.18 18.72
N CYS A 47 -17.09 -2.61 18.83
CA CYS A 47 -16.34 -2.56 20.09
C CYS A 47 -16.57 -1.27 20.89
N GLY A 48 -17.47 -0.37 20.45
CA GLY A 48 -17.68 0.92 21.11
C GLY A 48 -16.41 1.79 21.14
N GLY A 49 -15.59 1.73 20.10
CA GLY A 49 -14.28 2.39 20.07
C GLY A 49 -14.36 3.89 20.40
N ALA A 50 -13.40 4.40 21.19
CA ALA A 50 -13.43 5.77 21.72
C ALA A 50 -13.52 6.89 20.66
N ALA A 51 -13.17 6.61 19.40
CA ALA A 51 -13.30 7.53 18.28
C ALA A 51 -14.68 7.48 17.58
N ILE A 52 -15.62 6.67 18.05
CA ILE A 52 -16.98 6.54 17.50
C ILE A 52 -17.94 7.44 18.29
N CYS A 53 -18.77 8.22 17.60
CA CYS A 53 -19.80 9.06 18.22
C CYS A 53 -21.11 8.29 18.44
N VAL A 54 -22.10 8.93 19.08
CA VAL A 54 -23.43 8.37 19.30
C VAL A 54 -24.14 7.98 17.99
N HIS A 55 -23.80 8.64 16.87
CA HIS A 55 -24.32 8.31 15.54
C HIS A 55 -23.60 7.13 14.86
N ARG A 56 -22.81 6.35 15.60
CA ARG A 56 -22.03 5.20 15.09
C ARG A 56 -21.04 5.54 13.98
N ARG A 57 -20.68 6.82 13.82
CA ARG A 57 -19.70 7.34 12.87
C ARG A 57 -18.42 7.73 13.59
N VAL A 58 -17.30 7.85 12.86
CA VAL A 58 -16.05 8.34 13.45
C VAL A 58 -16.21 9.83 13.81
N LYS A 59 -15.93 10.21 15.06
CA LYS A 59 -16.17 11.54 15.65
C LYS A 59 -15.66 12.69 14.78
N TYR A 60 -14.43 12.59 14.27
CA TYR A 60 -13.84 13.67 13.47
C TYR A 60 -14.44 13.82 12.07
N THR A 61 -15.19 12.84 11.57
CA THR A 61 -15.89 12.92 10.26
C THR A 61 -17.40 13.09 10.38
N CYS A 62 -17.96 13.02 11.58
CA CYS A 62 -19.41 13.06 11.78
C CYS A 62 -19.93 14.49 11.63
N VAL A 63 -20.85 14.70 10.69
CA VAL A 63 -21.48 16.00 10.41
C VAL A 63 -22.34 16.44 11.59
N ASP A 64 -23.14 15.52 12.11
CA ASP A 64 -24.08 15.75 13.21
C ASP A 64 -23.38 16.06 14.54
N CYS A 65 -22.09 15.71 14.67
CA CYS A 65 -21.25 16.06 15.82
C CYS A 65 -20.32 17.26 15.55
N GLY A 66 -20.40 17.91 14.38
CA GLY A 66 -19.49 18.99 13.99
C GLY A 66 -18.02 18.55 13.96
N GLY A 67 -17.75 17.32 13.51
CA GLY A 67 -16.41 16.72 13.56
C GLY A 67 -15.33 17.61 12.95
N ALA A 68 -14.10 17.56 13.49
CA ALA A 68 -13.00 18.45 13.09
C ALA A 68 -12.64 18.42 11.58
N SER A 69 -13.01 17.36 10.86
CA SER A 69 -12.84 17.25 9.39
C SER A 69 -14.04 17.71 8.60
N VAL A 70 -15.11 18.21 9.22
CA VAL A 70 -16.33 18.74 8.60
C VAL A 70 -16.23 20.26 8.54
N CYS A 71 -16.57 20.86 7.40
CA CYS A 71 -16.66 22.31 7.24
C CYS A 71 -18.03 22.83 7.67
N GLU A 72 -18.19 24.15 7.73
CA GLU A 72 -19.48 24.81 7.98
C GLU A 72 -20.57 24.38 6.98
N HIS A 73 -20.20 23.99 5.76
CA HIS A 73 -21.11 23.47 4.73
C HIS A 73 -21.55 22.01 4.95
N GLY A 74 -21.24 21.40 6.09
CA GLY A 74 -21.60 20.00 6.41
C GLY A 74 -20.86 18.94 5.55
N ARG A 75 -19.87 19.36 4.75
CA ARG A 75 -19.05 18.48 3.89
C ARG A 75 -17.70 18.21 4.55
N GLN A 76 -16.99 17.17 4.13
CA GLN A 76 -15.62 16.97 4.60
C GLN A 76 -14.69 18.07 4.04
N ARG A 77 -13.96 18.78 4.91
CA ARG A 77 -13.11 19.94 4.60
C ARG A 77 -12.16 19.69 3.44
N TYR A 78 -11.57 18.50 3.35
CA TYR A 78 -10.65 18.16 2.27
C TYR A 78 -11.30 18.07 0.88
N ALA A 79 -12.61 17.83 0.82
CA ALA A 79 -13.41 17.65 -0.40
C ALA A 79 -14.38 18.81 -0.64
N CYS A 80 -14.50 19.75 0.29
CA CYS A 80 -15.38 20.90 0.14
C CYS A 80 -14.81 21.88 -0.90
N LYS A 81 -15.58 22.13 -1.97
CA LYS A 81 -15.25 23.08 -3.02
C LYS A 81 -15.22 24.52 -2.48
N GLU A 82 -16.22 24.89 -1.67
CA GLU A 82 -16.38 26.23 -1.10
C GLU A 82 -15.25 26.57 -0.13
N CYS A 83 -14.77 25.59 0.66
CA CYS A 83 -13.61 25.78 1.55
C CYS A 83 -12.26 25.57 0.85
N GLY A 84 -12.23 25.32 -0.47
CA GLY A 84 -10.98 25.08 -1.21
C GLY A 84 -10.19 23.86 -0.72
N GLY A 85 -10.88 22.78 -0.36
CA GLY A 85 -10.30 21.56 0.19
C GLY A 85 -9.15 20.98 -0.64
N ALA A 86 -8.24 20.24 0.00
CA ALA A 86 -7.03 19.72 -0.65
C ALA A 86 -7.28 18.83 -1.89
N SER A 87 -8.48 18.25 -2.02
CA SER A 87 -8.81 17.23 -3.03
C SER A 87 -9.46 17.79 -4.29
N ILE A 88 -10.25 18.86 -4.14
CA ILE A 88 -11.07 19.43 -5.22
C ILE A 88 -10.79 20.93 -5.25
N CYS A 89 -10.42 21.45 -6.41
CA CYS A 89 -10.21 22.88 -6.58
C CYS A 89 -11.56 23.63 -6.70
N VAL A 90 -11.50 24.97 -6.69
CA VAL A 90 -12.65 25.85 -6.91
C VAL A 90 -13.32 25.63 -8.28
N HIS A 91 -12.62 25.04 -9.25
CA HIS A 91 -13.16 24.64 -10.56
C HIS A 91 -13.89 23.28 -10.53
N ALA A 92 -14.15 22.71 -9.35
CA ALA A 92 -14.77 21.40 -9.17
C ALA A 92 -14.01 20.21 -9.81
N ARG A 93 -12.72 20.39 -10.13
CA ARG A 93 -11.84 19.32 -10.65
C ARG A 93 -10.94 18.79 -9.54
N LYS A 94 -10.44 17.56 -9.67
CA LYS A 94 -9.38 17.05 -8.76
C LYS A 94 -8.20 18.02 -8.81
N ARG A 95 -7.76 18.53 -7.65
CA ARG A 95 -6.75 19.60 -7.59
C ARG A 95 -5.44 19.21 -8.26
N SER A 96 -5.04 17.94 -8.17
CA SER A 96 -3.87 17.38 -8.85
C SER A 96 -3.98 17.31 -10.38
N GLN A 97 -5.19 17.47 -10.94
CA GLN A 97 -5.49 17.34 -12.36
C GLN A 97 -6.06 18.65 -12.96
N CYS A 98 -6.16 19.72 -12.18
CA CYS A 98 -6.72 20.97 -12.65
C CYS A 98 -5.62 21.81 -13.31
N VAL A 99 -5.80 22.13 -14.58
CA VAL A 99 -4.87 22.93 -15.38
C VAL A 99 -4.81 24.37 -14.87
N GLU A 100 -5.97 24.98 -14.62
CA GLU A 100 -6.10 26.35 -14.10
C GLU A 100 -5.49 26.53 -12.71
N CYS A 101 -5.35 25.44 -11.93
CA CYS A 101 -4.70 25.47 -10.62
C CYS A 101 -3.24 24.99 -10.65
N GLY A 102 -2.67 24.72 -11.83
CA GLY A 102 -1.31 24.18 -11.94
C GLY A 102 -1.12 22.85 -11.19
N GLY A 103 -2.12 21.97 -11.24
CA GLY A 103 -2.13 20.72 -10.48
C GLY A 103 -0.87 19.89 -10.72
N VAL A 104 -0.37 19.20 -9.68
CA VAL A 104 0.92 18.45 -9.72
C VAL A 104 1.00 17.40 -10.85
N GLY A 105 -0.15 16.96 -11.36
CA GLY A 105 -0.29 16.03 -12.48
C GLY A 105 -0.38 16.69 -13.85
N ILE A 106 -0.26 18.01 -13.95
CA ILE A 106 -0.24 18.80 -15.19
C ILE A 106 1.22 19.13 -15.56
N CYS A 107 1.57 19.01 -16.84
CA CYS A 107 2.88 19.42 -17.34
C CYS A 107 2.91 20.92 -17.69
N GLU A 108 4.08 21.44 -18.04
CA GLU A 108 4.22 22.80 -18.56
C GLU A 108 3.38 23.06 -19.82
N HIS A 109 3.09 22.02 -20.61
CA HIS A 109 2.22 22.08 -21.79
C HIS A 109 0.71 22.07 -21.48
N GLY A 110 0.30 22.25 -20.22
CA GLY A 110 -1.11 22.34 -19.83
C GLY A 110 -1.92 21.03 -19.94
N ALA A 111 -1.29 19.92 -20.31
CA ALA A 111 -1.92 18.60 -20.39
C ALA A 111 -1.62 17.76 -19.15
N MET A 112 -2.44 16.73 -18.88
CA MET A 112 -2.08 15.74 -17.86
C MET A 112 -0.74 15.08 -18.23
N ARG A 113 0.25 15.12 -17.32
CA ARG A 113 1.62 14.64 -17.54
C ARG A 113 1.68 13.29 -18.21
N HIS A 114 0.85 12.33 -17.78
CA HIS A 114 0.83 10.97 -18.34
C HIS A 114 0.14 10.83 -19.71
N LYS A 115 -0.67 11.82 -20.12
CA LYS A 115 -1.38 11.87 -21.42
C LYS A 115 -0.76 12.86 -22.39
N CYS A 116 0.11 13.74 -21.93
CA CYS A 116 0.79 14.73 -22.75
C CYS A 116 1.63 14.01 -23.81
N LYS A 117 1.51 14.42 -25.08
CA LYS A 117 2.33 13.86 -26.17
C LYS A 117 3.81 14.20 -26.02
N GLU A 118 4.13 15.32 -25.38
CA GLU A 118 5.50 15.85 -25.23
C GLU A 118 6.14 15.52 -23.86
N CYS A 119 5.33 15.29 -22.81
CA CYS A 119 5.84 14.92 -21.47
C CYS A 119 5.49 13.49 -21.03
N GLY A 120 4.52 12.85 -21.70
CA GLY A 120 3.96 11.59 -21.26
C GLY A 120 4.84 10.40 -21.51
N LEU A 121 4.29 9.23 -21.17
CA LEU A 121 4.97 7.95 -21.34
C LEU A 121 5.21 7.58 -22.82
N GLY A 122 4.57 8.31 -23.75
CA GLY A 122 4.78 8.20 -25.20
C GLY A 122 5.60 9.34 -25.80
N ALA A 123 6.05 10.32 -25.01
CA ALA A 123 6.93 11.35 -25.52
C ALA A 123 8.27 10.76 -25.95
N PRO A 124 8.84 11.19 -27.09
CA PRO A 124 10.19 10.81 -27.45
C PRO A 124 11.14 11.28 -26.35
N CYS A 125 12.09 10.44 -25.99
CA CYS A 125 13.20 10.85 -25.12
C CYS A 125 14.14 11.78 -25.90
N VAL A 126 15.17 12.31 -25.22
CA VAL A 126 16.25 13.08 -25.89
C VAL A 126 16.95 12.30 -27.01
N HIS A 127 16.75 10.97 -27.08
CA HIS A 127 17.23 10.10 -28.15
C HIS A 127 16.23 9.91 -29.31
N GLY A 128 15.18 10.72 -29.41
CA GLY A 128 14.28 10.75 -30.58
C GLY A 128 13.27 9.60 -30.70
N VAL A 129 13.32 8.60 -29.81
CA VAL A 129 12.42 7.44 -29.77
C VAL A 129 11.49 7.51 -28.55
N GLU A 130 10.26 6.97 -28.65
CA GLU A 130 9.31 6.94 -27.54
C GLU A 130 9.98 6.39 -26.27
N ARG A 131 9.83 7.08 -25.12
CA ARG A 131 10.48 6.69 -23.85
C ARG A 131 10.23 5.23 -23.46
N ARG A 132 9.15 4.60 -23.92
CA ARG A 132 8.81 3.19 -23.69
C ARG A 132 9.60 2.20 -24.56
N ASN A 133 10.11 2.63 -25.70
CA ASN A 133 10.79 1.81 -26.70
C ASN A 133 12.28 2.17 -26.87
N CYS A 134 12.75 3.23 -26.19
CA CYS A 134 14.16 3.62 -26.20
C CYS A 134 15.01 2.57 -25.47
N GLU A 135 16.05 2.04 -26.09
CA GLU A 135 16.94 1.07 -25.42
C GLU A 135 17.70 1.71 -24.25
N THR A 136 18.00 3.01 -24.34
CA THR A 136 18.73 3.81 -23.35
C THR A 136 17.83 4.39 -22.25
N CYS A 137 16.59 4.82 -22.58
CA CYS A 137 15.63 5.45 -21.65
C CYS A 137 14.46 4.54 -21.26
N GLY A 138 14.03 3.68 -22.18
CA GLY A 138 12.91 2.75 -22.12
C GLY A 138 13.31 1.41 -21.57
N VAL A 139 13.96 1.48 -20.42
CA VAL A 139 14.22 0.30 -19.65
C VAL A 139 12.88 -0.23 -19.13
N ILE A 140 12.38 -1.25 -19.84
CA ILE A 140 11.21 -2.09 -19.57
C ILE A 140 10.78 -1.94 -18.13
N ARG A 141 9.66 -1.25 -17.87
CA ARG A 141 9.07 -0.97 -16.54
C ARG A 141 9.82 -1.63 -15.38
N GLY A 142 10.85 -0.94 -14.87
CA GLY A 142 11.62 -1.42 -13.74
C GLY A 142 12.81 -2.31 -14.08
N ALA A 143 13.39 -2.23 -15.29
CA ALA A 143 14.73 -2.69 -15.62
C ALA A 143 15.78 -1.56 -15.52
N CYS A 144 17.05 -1.91 -15.34
CA CYS A 144 18.21 -1.02 -15.32
C CYS A 144 18.94 -1.07 -16.67
N GLN A 145 19.83 -0.11 -16.94
CA GLN A 145 20.63 -0.06 -18.19
C GLN A 145 21.43 -1.35 -18.44
N HIS A 146 21.59 -2.19 -17.43
CA HIS A 146 22.21 -3.53 -17.51
C HIS A 146 21.24 -4.64 -17.98
N GLY A 147 20.11 -4.30 -18.63
CA GLY A 147 19.18 -5.27 -19.21
C GLY A 147 18.37 -6.12 -18.22
N VAL A 148 18.62 -5.99 -16.91
CA VAL A 148 17.91 -6.74 -15.86
C VAL A 148 16.97 -5.84 -15.06
N LYS A 149 15.92 -6.41 -14.46
CA LYS A 149 15.01 -5.66 -13.57
C LYS A 149 15.82 -4.90 -12.50
N ARG A 150 15.69 -3.58 -12.38
CA ARG A 150 16.35 -2.69 -11.40
C ARG A 150 16.20 -3.20 -9.97
N TYR A 151 15.07 -3.83 -9.66
CA TYR A 151 14.86 -4.48 -8.37
C TYR A 151 15.88 -5.61 -8.09
N PHE A 152 16.32 -6.35 -9.10
CA PHE A 152 17.28 -7.46 -9.02
C PHE A 152 18.67 -7.11 -9.57
N CYS A 153 18.89 -5.88 -10.01
CA CYS A 153 20.11 -5.45 -10.68
C CYS A 153 21.25 -5.26 -9.67
N VAL A 154 22.26 -6.14 -9.72
CA VAL A 154 23.42 -6.13 -8.80
C VAL A 154 24.21 -4.85 -8.95
N ILE A 155 24.50 -4.48 -10.20
CA ILE A 155 25.29 -3.28 -10.53
C ILE A 155 24.59 -2.00 -10.07
N CYS A 156 23.25 -1.97 -10.04
CA CYS A 156 22.49 -0.83 -9.52
C CYS A 156 22.15 -0.91 -8.02
N GLY A 157 22.60 -1.93 -7.29
CA GLY A 157 22.23 -2.12 -5.88
C GLY A 157 20.72 -2.34 -5.67
N GLY A 158 20.09 -3.12 -6.53
CA GLY A 158 18.65 -3.41 -6.48
C GLY A 158 18.21 -3.96 -5.11
N LYS A 159 17.01 -3.57 -4.65
CA LYS A 159 16.48 -3.99 -3.32
C LYS A 159 16.34 -5.51 -3.16
N GLY A 160 16.21 -6.24 -4.26
CA GLY A 160 16.18 -7.71 -4.33
C GLY A 160 17.55 -8.38 -4.32
N VAL A 161 18.64 -7.60 -4.31
CA VAL A 161 20.03 -8.08 -4.24
C VAL A 161 20.51 -8.02 -2.78
N CYS A 162 21.31 -9.00 -2.37
CA CYS A 162 21.97 -9.02 -1.06
C CYS A 162 23.29 -8.23 -1.07
N GLU A 163 23.94 -8.14 0.09
CA GLU A 163 25.28 -7.55 0.20
C GLU A 163 26.35 -8.34 -0.55
N HIS A 164 26.12 -9.64 -0.81
CA HIS A 164 27.00 -10.51 -1.60
C HIS A 164 26.80 -10.40 -3.12
N GLY A 165 26.02 -9.42 -3.59
CA GLY A 165 25.83 -9.19 -5.03
C GLY A 165 25.03 -10.28 -5.76
N LEU A 166 24.27 -11.10 -5.04
CA LEU A 166 23.36 -12.10 -5.62
C LEU A 166 21.90 -11.73 -5.34
N GLU A 167 20.97 -12.25 -6.13
CA GLU A 167 19.55 -12.13 -5.76
C GLU A 167 19.33 -12.80 -4.40
N ARG A 168 18.62 -12.12 -3.48
CA ARG A 168 18.39 -12.61 -2.10
C ARG A 168 17.74 -13.99 -2.02
N ARG A 169 17.10 -14.47 -3.09
CA ARG A 169 16.49 -15.81 -3.17
C ARG A 169 17.47 -16.91 -3.59
N GLN A 170 18.60 -16.54 -4.19
CA GLN A 170 19.64 -17.41 -4.75
C GLN A 170 20.96 -17.38 -3.96
N CYS A 171 21.07 -16.50 -2.96
CA CYS A 171 22.27 -16.40 -2.13
C CYS A 171 22.22 -17.38 -0.95
N ASP A 172 23.08 -18.40 -0.97
CA ASP A 172 23.20 -19.39 0.10
C ASP A 172 23.89 -18.85 1.35
N ALA A 173 24.75 -17.83 1.20
CA ALA A 173 25.40 -17.12 2.30
C ALA A 173 24.45 -16.18 3.07
N CYS A 174 23.27 -15.86 2.53
CA CYS A 174 22.28 -15.06 3.23
C CYS A 174 21.33 -15.95 4.03
N GLU A 175 21.53 -16.08 5.34
CA GLU A 175 20.63 -16.81 6.24
C GLU A 175 19.16 -16.35 6.17
N ARG A 176 18.93 -15.08 5.79
CA ARG A 176 17.60 -14.45 5.63
C ARG A 176 16.96 -14.62 4.24
N ALA A 177 17.51 -15.46 3.37
CA ALA A 177 16.94 -15.80 2.07
C ALA A 177 15.65 -16.63 2.24
N ARG A 178 14.47 -15.97 2.26
CA ARG A 178 13.13 -16.61 2.32
C ARG A 178 12.75 -17.46 1.08
N GLY A 179 13.74 -17.95 0.35
CA GLY A 179 13.59 -18.73 -0.89
C GLY A 179 14.61 -19.85 -1.06
N ALA A 180 15.66 -19.90 -0.25
CA ALA A 180 16.64 -20.98 -0.30
C ALA A 180 15.99 -22.31 0.10
N LYS A 181 16.34 -23.38 -0.62
CA LYS A 181 15.99 -24.74 -0.22
C LYS A 181 16.60 -24.99 1.18
N CYS A 182 15.87 -25.67 2.05
CA CYS A 182 16.44 -26.18 3.30
C CYS A 182 17.28 -27.43 3.02
N GLU A 183 18.01 -27.91 4.01
CA GLU A 183 18.72 -29.19 3.99
C GLU A 183 17.79 -30.37 3.58
N HIS A 184 16.49 -30.26 3.86
CA HIS A 184 15.47 -31.22 3.42
C HIS A 184 15.06 -31.09 1.93
N GLY A 185 15.78 -30.32 1.12
CA GLY A 185 15.51 -30.11 -0.31
C GLY A 185 14.23 -29.30 -0.64
N ARG A 186 13.41 -28.97 0.35
CA ARG A 186 12.15 -28.19 0.22
C ARG A 186 12.43 -26.69 0.34
N ARG A 187 11.62 -25.83 -0.28
CA ARG A 187 11.71 -24.37 -0.05
C ARG A 187 11.45 -24.08 1.43
N ARG A 188 12.35 -23.37 2.14
CA ARG A 188 12.22 -23.09 3.59
C ARG A 188 10.85 -22.56 4.01
N TYR A 189 10.24 -21.69 3.20
CA TYR A 189 8.90 -21.14 3.44
C TYR A 189 7.80 -22.23 3.52
N PHE A 190 7.96 -23.35 2.82
CA PHE A 190 7.03 -24.47 2.76
C PHE A 190 7.61 -25.76 3.36
N CYS A 191 8.66 -25.68 4.18
CA CYS A 191 9.22 -26.88 4.82
C CYS A 191 8.56 -27.12 6.17
N LYS A 192 8.01 -28.32 6.38
CA LYS A 192 7.36 -28.69 7.65
C LYS A 192 8.40 -28.89 8.75
N GLU A 193 9.50 -29.59 8.43
CA GLU A 193 10.60 -29.85 9.37
C GLU A 193 11.27 -28.56 9.85
N CYS A 194 11.38 -27.54 8.98
CA CYS A 194 11.94 -26.24 9.36
C CYS A 194 10.91 -25.25 9.93
N GLY A 195 9.66 -25.66 10.19
CA GLY A 195 8.62 -24.75 10.71
C GLY A 195 8.29 -23.58 9.76
N GLY A 196 8.35 -23.81 8.45
CA GLY A 196 8.20 -22.78 7.42
C GLY A 196 6.92 -21.95 7.58
N ALA A 197 7.05 -20.62 7.43
CA ALA A 197 5.95 -19.67 7.66
C ALA A 197 4.71 -19.88 6.76
N GLY A 198 4.86 -20.62 5.64
CA GLY A 198 3.79 -21.01 4.74
C GLY A 198 3.01 -22.26 5.17
N ILE A 199 3.40 -22.94 6.25
CA ILE A 199 2.72 -24.13 6.79
C ILE A 199 1.98 -23.79 8.09
N CYS A 200 0.75 -24.25 8.23
CA CYS A 200 -0.05 -24.08 9.44
C CYS A 200 0.33 -25.11 10.52
N VAL A 201 -0.18 -24.92 11.73
CA VAL A 201 0.00 -25.87 12.85
C VAL A 201 -0.47 -27.29 12.51
N HIS A 202 -1.40 -27.45 11.56
CA HIS A 202 -1.87 -28.73 11.06
C HIS A 202 -0.96 -29.37 10.01
N GLY A 203 0.22 -28.80 9.73
CA GLY A 203 1.18 -29.33 8.76
C GLY A 203 0.77 -29.18 7.29
N ARG A 204 -0.27 -28.40 6.98
CA ARG A 204 -0.75 -28.11 5.62
C ARG A 204 -0.34 -26.70 5.20
N GLN A 205 -0.32 -26.38 3.90
CA GLN A 205 -0.07 -25.01 3.46
C GLN A 205 -1.17 -24.07 4.01
N LYS A 206 -0.78 -22.95 4.61
CA LYS A 206 -1.72 -22.01 5.28
C LYS A 206 -2.82 -21.52 4.34
N SER A 207 -2.49 -21.27 3.08
CA SER A 207 -3.43 -20.79 2.07
C SER A 207 -4.50 -21.82 1.70
N THR A 208 -4.24 -23.11 1.85
CA THR A 208 -5.14 -24.20 1.43
C THR A 208 -5.71 -25.00 2.59
N CYS A 209 -5.28 -24.70 3.82
CA CYS A 209 -5.74 -25.41 5.01
C CYS A 209 -7.20 -25.06 5.33
N LYS A 210 -8.11 -26.02 5.11
CA LYS A 210 -9.53 -25.89 5.46
C LYS A 210 -9.76 -25.59 6.94
N GLN A 211 -9.04 -26.27 7.83
CA GLN A 211 -9.12 -26.08 9.28
C GLN A 211 -8.63 -24.69 9.73
N CYS A 212 -7.83 -24.00 8.93
CA CYS A 212 -7.39 -22.63 9.23
C CYS A 212 -8.18 -21.56 8.46
N GLY A 213 -9.20 -21.95 7.67
CA GLY A 213 -9.89 -21.02 6.77
C GLY A 213 -8.93 -20.35 5.77
N GLY A 214 -7.97 -21.11 5.23
CA GLY A 214 -6.92 -20.60 4.36
C GLY A 214 -7.46 -19.73 3.23
N THR A 215 -6.70 -18.72 2.82
CA THR A 215 -7.13 -17.69 1.83
C THR A 215 -7.55 -18.25 0.47
N GLY A 216 -7.13 -19.47 0.12
CA GLY A 216 -7.51 -20.21 -1.09
C GLY A 216 -8.76 -21.07 -0.94
N ILE A 217 -9.35 -21.15 0.25
CA ILE A 217 -10.59 -21.87 0.54
C ILE A 217 -11.75 -20.86 0.62
N CYS A 218 -12.88 -21.16 -0.02
CA CYS A 218 -14.10 -20.36 0.10
C CYS A 218 -14.87 -20.73 1.38
N GLU A 219 -15.90 -19.96 1.69
CA GLU A 219 -16.83 -20.29 2.79
C GLU A 219 -17.48 -21.67 2.62
N HIS A 220 -17.63 -22.15 1.38
CA HIS A 220 -18.13 -23.49 1.05
C HIS A 220 -17.10 -24.62 1.27
N GLY A 221 -15.95 -24.35 1.88
CA GLY A 221 -14.93 -25.37 2.19
C GLY A 221 -14.23 -26.00 0.97
N ARG A 222 -14.41 -25.41 -0.22
CA ARG A 222 -13.78 -25.81 -1.49
C ARG A 222 -12.66 -24.83 -1.88
N HIS A 223 -11.76 -25.25 -2.76
CA HIS A 223 -10.79 -24.32 -3.35
C HIS A 223 -11.52 -23.25 -4.16
N ARG A 224 -11.25 -21.97 -3.91
CA ARG A 224 -11.96 -20.82 -4.52
C ARG A 224 -11.98 -20.86 -6.05
N HIS A 225 -10.94 -21.41 -6.68
CA HIS A 225 -10.82 -21.52 -8.13
C HIS A 225 -11.57 -22.73 -8.73
N HIS A 226 -11.94 -23.72 -7.91
CA HIS A 226 -12.72 -24.90 -8.33
C HIS A 226 -14.15 -24.90 -7.77
N CYS A 227 -14.51 -23.91 -6.95
CA CYS A 227 -15.85 -23.82 -6.38
C CYS A 227 -16.82 -23.30 -7.43
N LYS A 228 -17.72 -24.16 -7.92
CA LYS A 228 -18.74 -23.80 -8.91
C LYS A 228 -19.61 -22.63 -8.46
N GLU A 229 -20.03 -22.60 -7.20
CA GLU A 229 -20.81 -21.52 -6.59
C GLU A 229 -20.05 -20.18 -6.56
N CYS A 230 -18.76 -20.18 -6.18
CA CYS A 230 -17.93 -18.96 -6.21
C CYS A 230 -17.52 -18.55 -7.64
N GLY A 231 -17.40 -19.51 -8.55
CA GLY A 231 -17.13 -19.28 -9.96
C GLY A 231 -18.30 -18.58 -10.65
N ALA A 232 -19.53 -19.04 -10.40
CA ALA A 232 -20.76 -18.41 -10.87
C ALA A 232 -20.92 -16.99 -10.30
N ALA A 233 -20.67 -16.81 -8.99
CA ALA A 233 -20.71 -15.50 -8.35
C ALA A 233 -19.66 -14.51 -8.90
N LYS A 234 -18.48 -14.99 -9.34
CA LYS A 234 -17.46 -14.16 -10.00
C LYS A 234 -17.89 -13.69 -11.38
N VAL A 235 -18.56 -14.54 -12.16
CA VAL A 235 -19.04 -14.21 -13.50
C VAL A 235 -20.19 -13.20 -13.42
N LEU A 236 -21.14 -13.41 -12.50
CA LEU A 236 -22.24 -12.45 -12.26
C LEU A 236 -21.73 -11.07 -11.83
N LYS A 237 -20.76 -10.98 -10.91
CA LYS A 237 -20.17 -9.70 -10.49
C LYS A 237 -19.43 -8.94 -11.59
N GLN A 238 -18.85 -9.65 -12.57
CA GLN A 238 -18.18 -9.00 -13.72
C GLN A 238 -19.17 -8.44 -14.74
N LEU A 239 -20.38 -9.01 -14.81
CA LEU A 239 -21.43 -8.58 -15.73
C LEU A 239 -22.32 -7.47 -15.14
N THR A 240 -22.47 -7.42 -13.82
CA THR A 240 -23.37 -6.46 -13.15
C THR A 240 -22.66 -5.24 -12.56
N GLY A 241 -21.32 -5.20 -12.54
CA GLY A 241 -20.57 -4.05 -12.05
C GLY A 241 -20.91 -3.62 -10.62
N ALA A 242 -21.39 -4.54 -9.79
CA ALA A 242 -21.77 -4.27 -8.41
C ALA A 242 -20.62 -4.65 -7.47
N ASP A 243 -19.97 -3.63 -6.90
CA ASP A 243 -18.98 -3.73 -5.81
C ASP A 243 -19.63 -4.22 -4.50
#